data_AF-A0A0G1WYV3-F1
#
_entry.id   AF-A0A0G1WYV3-F1
#
_cell.length_a   1.000
_cell.length_b   1.000
_cell.length_c   1.000
_cell.angle_alpha   90.00
_cell.angle_beta   90.00
_cell.angle_gamma   90.00
#
_symmetry.space_group_name_H-M   'P 1'
#
loop_
_entity.id
_entity.type
_entity.pdbx_description
1 polymer ?
#
loop_
_entity_poly.entity_id
_entity_poly.type
_entity_poly.pdbx_seq_one_letter_code
_entity_poly.pdbx_strand_id
1 'polypeptide(L)' 'MSVVKNMFERNGGTLAGPGAVSFLFTKSVEQDQMVIRSTYTVPVTEEVRDRIDALIADLEALDDIQQIFTNVE' A
#
# COMPACT_ATOMS: atom_id res chain seq x y z
N MET A 1 6.47 12.48 15.51
CA MET A 1 5.69 11.28 15.13
C MET A 1 5.71 11.22 13.61
N SER A 2 6.02 10.07 13.00
CA SER A 2 6.14 9.97 11.53
C SER A 2 4.78 10.28 10.86
N VAL A 3 4.78 11.10 9.81
CA VAL A 3 3.57 11.48 9.04
C VAL A 3 2.88 10.22 8.48
N VAL A 4 3.67 9.32 7.88
CA VAL A 4 3.18 8.04 7.36
C VAL A 4 2.52 7.22 8.47
N LYS A 5 3.15 7.12 9.64
CA LYS A 5 2.58 6.41 10.79
C LYS A 5 1.21 7.00 11.19
N ASN A 6 1.09 8.33 11.19
CA ASN A 6 -0.17 9.00 11.50
C ASN A 6 -1.28 8.69 10.49
N MET A 7 -0.96 8.63 9.18
CA MET A 7 -1.94 8.29 8.14
C MET A 7 -2.48 6.87 8.30
N PHE A 8 -1.61 5.90 8.60
CA PHE A 8 -2.05 4.53 8.89
C PHE A 8 -2.98 4.47 10.11
N GLU A 9 -2.62 5.12 11.22
CA GLU A 9 -3.42 5.09 12.46
C GLU A 9 -4.79 5.76 12.27
N ARG A 10 -4.88 6.88 11.54
CA ARG A 10 -6.14 7.58 11.26
C ARG A 10 -7.11 6.77 10.40
N ASN A 11 -6.58 5.92 9.53
CA ASN A 11 -7.36 5.06 8.64
C ASN A 11 -7.60 3.64 9.23
N GLY A 12 -7.31 3.44 10.53
CA GLY A 12 -7.57 2.18 11.24
C GLY A 12 -6.53 1.08 11.01
N GLY A 13 -5.38 1.42 10.44
CA GLY A 13 -4.24 0.52 10.21
C GLY A 13 -3.08 0.73 11.19
N THR A 14 -1.97 0.05 10.94
CA THR A 14 -0.73 0.22 11.71
C THR A 14 0.47 0.07 10.79
N LEU A 15 1.49 0.92 10.97
CA LEU A 15 2.76 0.81 10.27
C LEU A 15 3.64 -0.25 10.95
N ALA A 16 3.93 -1.33 10.23
CA ALA A 16 4.79 -2.42 10.70
C ALA A 16 6.28 -2.13 10.43
N GLY A 17 7.15 -3.02 10.93
CA GLY A 17 8.59 -2.94 10.67
C GLY A 17 8.96 -3.21 9.20
N PRO A 18 10.16 -2.81 8.76
CA PRO A 18 10.64 -3.08 7.40
C PRO A 18 10.59 -4.57 7.06
N GLY A 19 10.09 -4.90 5.87
CA GLY A 19 10.02 -6.29 5.37
C GLY A 19 8.79 -7.09 5.79
N ALA A 20 7.91 -6.54 6.65
CA ALA A 20 6.74 -7.26 7.17
C ALA A 20 5.79 -7.82 6.10
N VAL A 21 5.70 -7.15 4.94
CA VAL A 21 4.87 -7.56 3.80
C VAL A 21 5.65 -7.64 2.49
N SER A 22 6.97 -7.41 2.49
CA SER A 22 7.74 -7.31 1.24
C SER A 22 7.77 -8.60 0.44
N PHE A 23 7.71 -9.75 1.12
CA PHE A 23 7.67 -11.08 0.49
C PHE A 23 6.37 -11.34 -0.29
N LEU A 24 5.34 -10.52 -0.06
CA LEU A 24 4.07 -10.58 -0.80
C LEU A 24 4.14 -9.91 -2.18
N PHE A 25 5.24 -9.22 -2.49
CA PHE A 25 5.40 -8.48 -3.73
C PHE A 25 6.61 -8.99 -4.50
N THR A 26 6.42 -9.24 -5.79
CA THR A 26 7.49 -9.65 -6.69
C THR A 26 7.81 -8.51 -7.65
N LYS A 27 9.10 -8.24 -7.81
CA LYS A 27 9.62 -7.31 -8.82
C LYS A 27 9.90 -8.10 -10.10
N SER A 28 9.35 -7.65 -11.22
CA SER A 28 9.57 -8.25 -12.53
C SER A 28 9.83 -7.17 -13.57
N VAL A 29 10.49 -7.53 -14.67
CA VAL A 29 10.69 -6.63 -15.82
C VAL A 29 9.70 -7.04 -16.90
N GLU A 30 8.69 -6.20 -17.11
CA GLU A 30 7.71 -6.35 -18.18
C GLU A 30 7.95 -5.23 -19.20
N GLN A 31 8.12 -5.56 -20.48
CA GLN A 31 8.27 -4.56 -21.56
C GLN A 31 9.33 -3.47 -21.29
N ASP A 32 10.49 -3.87 -20.74
CA ASP A 32 11.60 -2.97 -20.37
C ASP A 32 11.28 -1.97 -19.23
N GLN A 33 10.21 -2.22 -18.48
CA GLN A 33 9.82 -1.45 -17.29
C GLN A 33 9.82 -2.34 -16.05
N MET A 34 10.28 -1.78 -14.92
CA MET A 34 10.13 -2.46 -13.62
C MET A 34 8.67 -2.39 -13.16
N VAL A 35 8.06 -3.55 -12.99
CA VAL A 35 6.70 -3.71 -12.48
C VAL A 35 6.75 -4.48 -11.16
N ILE A 36 6.04 -3.96 -10.16
CA ILE A 36 5.84 -4.63 -8.87
C ILE A 36 4.40 -5.13 -8.82
N ARG A 37 4.23 -6.43 -8.58
CA ARG A 37 2.90 -7.06 -8.44
C ARG A 37 2.83 -7.86 -7.15
N SER A 38 1.66 -7.91 -6.53
CA SER A 38 1.40 -8.81 -5.42
C SER A 38 1.37 -10.27 -5.91
N THR A 39 1.79 -11.21 -5.07
CA THR A 39 1.78 -12.64 -5.37
C THR A 39 0.37 -13.25 -5.25
N TYR A 40 -0.49 -12.62 -4.46
CA TYR A 40 -1.92 -12.91 -4.37
C TYR A 40 -2.68 -11.62 -4.06
N THR A 41 -4.00 -11.68 -4.19
CA THR A 41 -4.91 -10.59 -3.82
C THR A 41 -5.80 -11.00 -2.66
N VAL A 42 -6.24 -10.03 -1.87
CA VAL A 42 -7.14 -10.21 -0.74
C VAL A 42 -8.46 -9.54 -1.09
N PRO A 43 -9.56 -10.31 -1.25
CA PRO A 43 -10.87 -9.72 -1.41
C PRO A 43 -11.29 -9.05 -0.11
N VAL A 44 -11.81 -7.84 -0.22
CA VAL A 44 -12.31 -7.05 0.91
C VAL A 44 -13.74 -6.61 0.66
N THR A 45 -14.45 -6.28 1.73
CA THR A 45 -15.77 -5.63 1.61
C THR A 45 -15.62 -4.23 1.05
N GLU A 46 -16.69 -3.69 0.47
CA GLU A 46 -16.71 -2.31 -0.06
C GLU A 46 -16.35 -1.28 1.02
N GLU A 47 -16.88 -1.42 2.25
CA GLU A 47 -16.53 -0.55 3.38
C GLU A 47 -15.01 -0.54 3.68
N VAL A 48 -14.35 -1.71 3.60
CA VAL A 48 -12.92 -1.82 3.84
C VAL A 48 -12.13 -1.25 2.67
N ARG A 49 -12.59 -1.46 1.43
CA ARG A 49 -12.00 -0.85 0.24
C ARG A 49 -12.01 0.67 0.35
N ASP A 50 -13.15 1.28 0.69
CA ASP A 50 -13.28 2.73 0.80
C ASP A 50 -12.28 3.33 1.82
N ARG A 51 -12.03 2.62 2.92
CA ARG A 51 -11.04 3.04 3.92
C ARG A 51 -9.60 2.93 3.40
N ILE A 52 -9.31 1.88 2.63
CA ILE A 52 -7.99 1.69 2.02
C ILE A 52 -7.76 2.75 0.94
N ASP A 53 -8.78 3.05 0.13
CA ASP A 53 -8.70 4.08 -0.89
C ASP A 53 -8.50 5.47 -0.27
N ALA A 54 -9.15 5.76 0.86
CA ALA A 54 -8.89 6.98 1.64
C ALA A 54 -7.44 7.05 2.15
N LEU A 55 -6.90 5.94 2.68
CA LEU A 55 -5.49 5.86 3.10
C LEU A 55 -4.53 6.08 1.92
N ILE A 56 -4.82 5.49 0.76
CA ILE A 56 -4.01 5.66 -0.45
C ILE A 56 -4.01 7.14 -0.84
N ALA A 57 -5.19 7.78 -0.92
CA ALA A 57 -5.30 9.20 -1.25
C ALA A 57 -4.52 10.09 -0.26
N ASP A 58 -4.61 9.82 1.05
CA ASP A 58 -3.86 10.56 2.07
C ASP A 58 -2.34 10.40 1.90
N LEU A 59 -1.86 9.22 1.48
CA LEU A 59 -0.44 8.94 1.24
C LEU A 59 0.05 9.55 -0.07
N GLU A 60 -0.76 9.52 -1.14
CA GLU A 60 -0.44 10.14 -2.44
C GLU A 60 -0.36 11.67 -2.36
N ALA A 61 -1.05 12.29 -1.41
CA ALA A 61 -0.96 13.71 -1.15
C ALA A 61 0.38 14.16 -0.52
N LEU A 62 1.25 13.21 -0.14
CA LEU A 62 2.57 13.50 0.41
C LEU A 62 3.62 13.56 -0.70
N ASP A 63 4.30 14.70 -0.84
CA ASP A 63 5.35 14.90 -1.87
C ASP A 63 6.50 13.87 -1.81
N ASP A 64 6.74 13.28 -0.63
CA ASP A 64 7.82 12.30 -0.41
C ASP A 64 7.45 10.87 -0.87
N ILE A 65 6.18 10.60 -1.18
CA ILE A 65 5.69 9.27 -1.58
C ILE A 65 5.63 9.18 -3.10
N GLN A 66 6.40 8.25 -3.67
CA GLN A 66 6.48 8.08 -5.13
C GLN A 66 5.59 6.95 -5.65
N GLN A 67 5.47 5.85 -4.91
CA GLN A 67 4.77 4.65 -5.35
C GLN A 67 4.09 3.96 -4.18
N ILE A 68 2.88 3.46 -4.42
CA ILE A 68 2.08 2.72 -3.45
C ILE A 68 1.68 1.39 -4.10
N PHE A 69 1.85 0.30 -3.38
CA PHE A 69 1.46 -1.04 -3.83
C PHE A 69 0.58 -1.68 -2.77
N THR A 70 -0.53 -2.26 -3.21
CA THR A 70 -1.49 -2.95 -2.36
C THR A 70 -1.78 -4.33 -2.95
N ASN A 71 -2.15 -5.28 -2.10
CA ASN A 71 -2.62 -6.60 -2.50
C ASN A 71 -4.14 -6.72 -2.35
N VAL A 72 -4.88 -5.61 -2.24
CA VAL A 72 -6.35 -5.62 -2.24
C VAL A 72 -6.85 -5.95 -3.65
N GLU A 73 -7.79 -6.90 -3.73
CA GLU A 73 -8.62 -7.12 -4.92
C GLU A 73 -9.77 -6.13 -4.90
#